data_AF-A0A1E7FGN5-F1
#
_entry.id   AF-A0A1E7FGN5-F1
#
_cell.length_a   1.000
_cell.length_b   1.000
_cell.length_c   1.000
_cell.angle_alpha   90.00
_cell.angle_beta   90.00
_cell.angle_gamma   90.00
#
_symmetry.space_group_name_H-M   'P 1'
#
loop_
_entity.id
_entity.type
_entity.pdbx_description
1 polymer ?
#
loop_
_entity_poly.entity_id
_entity_poly.type
_entity_poly.pdbx_seq_one_letter_code
_entity_poly.pdbx_strand_id
1 'polypeptide(L)'
;MDRVEADLTPGEDWRESLNATCNRLSTQYLNLLRAASSMSSLEQKGGISNDNGNNNKGAGSSSNFGSGSQKMTSLQDPPPPPLAADIGSSSLQCQLAVENLCVASSQLLSLIRTLRLSILMMDEETIAAEEEWQVLEVQKITNHAQNEANKLEQEWMELRNQEFAVVDDDNNNNN
;
A
#
# COMPACT_ATOMS: atom_id res chain seq x y z
N MET A 1 -14.88 36.13 4.26
CA MET A 1 -13.66 36.15 3.44
C MET A 1 -13.18 34.72 3.40
N ASP A 2 -13.39 34.07 2.27
CA ASP A 2 -12.96 32.69 2.04
C ASP A 2 -11.45 32.61 2.27
N ARG A 3 -11.06 31.68 3.13
CA ARG A 3 -9.65 31.30 3.29
C ARG A 3 -9.22 30.75 1.94
N VAL A 4 -8.37 31.50 1.24
CA VAL A 4 -7.58 30.97 0.13
C VAL A 4 -6.60 30.01 0.79
N GLU A 5 -6.97 28.73 0.88
CA GLU A 5 -6.01 27.66 1.14
C GLU A 5 -4.92 27.82 0.10
N ALA A 6 -3.65 27.84 0.54
CA ALA A 6 -2.53 27.99 -0.37
C ALA A 6 -2.59 26.84 -1.36
N ASP A 7 -2.93 27.15 -2.61
CA ASP A 7 -2.97 26.17 -3.70
C ASP A 7 -1.62 25.45 -3.68
N LEU A 8 -1.65 24.12 -3.54
CA LEU A 8 -0.45 23.31 -3.65
C LEU A 8 0.24 23.65 -4.96
N THR A 9 1.56 23.68 -4.96
CA THR A 9 2.26 23.90 -6.23
C THR A 9 1.83 22.81 -7.23
N PRO A 10 1.68 23.12 -8.53
CA PRO A 10 1.20 22.13 -9.50
C PRO A 10 1.98 20.80 -9.50
N GLY A 11 3.27 20.83 -9.14
CA GLY A 11 4.09 19.63 -8.98
C GLY A 11 3.78 18.81 -7.72
N GLU A 12 3.34 19.45 -6.64
CA GLU A 12 2.87 18.78 -5.42
C GLU A 12 1.52 18.12 -5.62
N ASP A 13 0.57 18.81 -6.25
CA ASP A 13 -0.74 18.24 -6.60
C ASP A 13 -0.60 17.04 -7.56
N TRP A 14 0.29 17.16 -8.56
CA TRP A 14 0.60 16.03 -9.44
C TRP A 14 1.20 14.84 -8.68
N ARG A 15 2.12 15.10 -7.72
CA ARG A 15 2.75 14.06 -6.91
C ARG A 15 1.75 13.38 -5.98
N GLU A 16 0.85 14.14 -5.37
CA GLU A 16 -0.23 13.60 -4.55
C GLU A 16 -1.19 12.75 -5.38
N SER A 17 -1.61 13.25 -6.56
CA SER A 17 -2.45 12.54 -7.51
C SER A 17 -1.81 11.23 -8.00
N LEU A 18 -0.50 11.23 -8.27
CA LEU A 18 0.25 10.03 -8.61
C LEU A 18 0.23 9.02 -7.46
N ASN A 19 0.55 9.46 -6.24
CA ASN A 19 0.60 8.59 -5.07
C ASN A 19 -0.78 7.98 -4.77
N ALA A 20 -1.84 8.78 -4.82
CA ALA A 20 -3.22 8.32 -4.68
C ALA A 20 -3.59 7.26 -5.74
N THR A 21 -3.20 7.49 -7.00
CA THR A 21 -3.45 6.56 -8.10
C THR A 21 -2.69 5.24 -7.90
N CYS A 22 -1.42 5.28 -7.50
CA CYS A 22 -0.61 4.10 -7.21
C CYS A 22 -1.18 3.28 -6.04
N ASN A 23 -1.59 3.95 -4.96
CA ASN A 23 -2.21 3.29 -3.80
C ASN A 23 -3.55 2.64 -4.18
N ARG A 24 -4.35 3.30 -5.02
CA ARG A 24 -5.58 2.73 -5.58
C ARG A 24 -5.26 1.49 -6.42
N LEU A 25 -4.28 1.55 -7.31
CA LEU A 25 -3.85 0.43 -8.16
C LEU A 25 -3.44 -0.79 -7.33
N SER A 26 -2.59 -0.58 -6.31
CA SER A 26 -2.15 -1.63 -5.39
C SER A 26 -3.32 -2.26 -4.64
N THR A 27 -4.23 -1.44 -4.11
CA THR A 27 -5.41 -1.89 -3.37
C THR A 27 -6.34 -2.73 -4.26
N GLN A 28 -6.59 -2.30 -5.50
CA GLN A 28 -7.46 -3.04 -6.42
C GLN A 28 -6.83 -4.35 -6.89
N TYR A 29 -5.53 -4.38 -7.10
CA TYR A 29 -4.80 -5.61 -7.40
C TYR A 29 -4.89 -6.61 -6.24
N LEU A 30 -4.73 -6.16 -4.99
CA LEU A 30 -4.90 -7.01 -3.81
C LEU A 30 -6.34 -7.51 -3.65
N ASN A 31 -7.34 -6.66 -3.91
CA ASN A 31 -8.75 -7.05 -3.89
C ASN A 31 -9.05 -8.11 -4.95
N LEU A 32 -8.48 -7.96 -6.16
CA LEU A 32 -8.60 -8.94 -7.23
C LEU A 32 -7.98 -10.28 -6.84
N LEU A 33 -6.76 -10.27 -6.29
CA LEU A 33 -6.11 -11.49 -5.78
C LEU A 33 -6.93 -12.17 -4.70
N ARG A 34 -7.51 -11.40 -3.76
CA ARG A 34 -8.37 -11.93 -2.71
C ARG A 34 -9.63 -12.57 -3.30
N ALA A 35 -10.33 -11.89 -4.20
CA ALA A 35 -11.52 -12.43 -4.87
C ALA A 35 -11.20 -13.71 -5.67
N ALA A 36 -10.10 -13.70 -6.42
CA ALA A 36 -9.64 -14.87 -7.18
C ALA A 36 -9.21 -16.04 -6.28
N SER A 37 -8.56 -15.78 -5.14
CA SER A 37 -8.16 -16.82 -4.19
C SER A 37 -9.37 -17.51 -3.53
N SER A 38 -10.44 -16.76 -3.27
CA SER A 38 -11.71 -17.29 -2.77
C SER A 38 -12.40 -18.20 -3.79
N MET A 39 -12.22 -17.94 -5.09
CA MET A 39 -12.69 -18.83 -6.16
C MET A 39 -11.85 -20.12 -6.27
N SER A 40 -10.52 -20.02 -6.15
CA SER A 40 -9.62 -21.18 -6.27
C SER A 40 -9.80 -22.21 -5.15
N SER A 41 -10.05 -21.77 -3.91
CA SER A 41 -10.35 -22.67 -2.77
C SER A 41 -11.67 -23.43 -2.94
N LEU A 42 -12.61 -22.86 -3.71
CA LEU A 42 -13.93 -23.43 -3.93
C LEU A 42 -13.94 -24.53 -5.01
N GLU A 43 -13.15 -24.39 -6.08
CA GLU A 43 -13.00 -25.43 -7.10
C GLU A 43 -12.44 -26.73 -6.51
N GLN A 44 -11.55 -26.64 -5.51
CA GLN A 44 -10.95 -27.82 -4.87
C GLN A 44 -11.94 -28.63 -4.02
N LYS A 45 -13.07 -28.05 -3.61
CA LYS A 45 -14.10 -28.71 -2.79
C LYS A 45 -15.26 -29.30 -3.62
N GLY A 46 -15.38 -28.94 -4.90
CA GLY A 46 -16.44 -29.39 -5.79
C GLY A 46 -16.09 -30.60 -6.69
N GLY A 47 -14.86 -31.10 -6.64
CA GLY A 47 -14.32 -32.07 -7.60
C GLY A 47 -13.95 -33.44 -7.03
N ILE A 48 -14.79 -34.07 -6.20
CA ILE A 48 -14.68 -35.51 -5.89
C ILE A 48 -16.09 -36.12 -5.83
N SER A 49 -16.73 -36.29 -6.99
CA SER A 49 -17.74 -37.33 -7.16
C SER A 49 -17.02 -38.62 -7.50
N ASN A 50 -16.61 -39.38 -6.48
CA ASN A 50 -16.23 -40.77 -6.66
C ASN A 50 -17.40 -41.63 -6.17
N ASP A 51 -18.16 -42.07 -7.15
CA ASP A 51 -19.16 -43.12 -7.07
C ASP A 51 -18.48 -44.42 -6.62
N ASN A 52 -18.84 -44.95 -5.44
CA ASN A 52 -18.58 -46.36 -5.13
C ASN A 52 -19.41 -46.88 -3.94
N GLY A 53 -20.43 -47.68 -4.26
CA GLY A 53 -20.59 -49.03 -3.70
C GLY A 53 -21.06 -49.23 -2.26
N ASN A 54 -22.30 -49.72 -2.16
CA ASN A 54 -22.71 -50.91 -1.39
C ASN A 54 -22.71 -50.91 0.17
N ASN A 55 -23.93 -51.00 0.73
CA ASN A 55 -24.46 -52.15 1.51
C ASN A 55 -25.19 -51.83 2.84
N ASN A 56 -26.41 -52.40 2.90
CA ASN A 56 -27.08 -53.07 4.03
C ASN A 56 -27.78 -52.29 5.17
N LYS A 57 -29.11 -52.53 5.21
CA LYS A 57 -29.93 -53.06 6.32
C LYS A 57 -29.90 -52.37 7.70
N GLY A 58 -31.11 -52.06 8.19
CA GLY A 58 -31.50 -52.44 9.56
C GLY A 58 -32.24 -51.37 10.35
N ALA A 59 -33.48 -51.66 10.70
CA ALA A 59 -34.32 -50.91 11.63
C ALA A 59 -33.77 -50.88 13.06
N GLY A 60 -34.14 -49.86 13.85
CA GLY A 60 -33.97 -49.92 15.31
C GLY A 60 -34.01 -48.59 16.08
N SER A 61 -35.22 -48.21 16.49
CA SER A 61 -35.63 -47.33 17.60
C SER A 61 -34.60 -46.96 18.69
N SER A 62 -34.52 -45.67 19.06
CA SER A 62 -34.44 -45.27 20.49
C SER A 62 -34.85 -43.81 20.71
N SER A 63 -35.92 -43.67 21.49
CA SER A 63 -36.46 -42.48 22.13
C SER A 63 -35.48 -41.76 23.08
N ASN A 64 -35.51 -40.42 23.16
CA ASN A 64 -35.91 -39.70 24.39
C ASN A 64 -35.78 -38.16 24.34
N PHE A 65 -36.89 -37.51 24.72
CA PHE A 65 -37.05 -36.29 25.56
C PHE A 65 -36.73 -34.87 25.02
N GLY A 66 -37.77 -34.02 24.99
CA GLY A 66 -37.70 -32.72 25.66
C GLY A 66 -38.18 -31.46 24.92
N SER A 67 -39.50 -31.21 24.93
CA SER A 67 -40.19 -29.91 25.11
C SER A 67 -39.75 -28.66 24.30
N GLY A 68 -40.64 -28.13 23.44
CA GLY A 68 -40.56 -26.72 23.03
C GLY A 68 -41.40 -26.27 21.84
N SER A 69 -42.73 -26.24 22.00
CA SER A 69 -43.67 -25.24 21.45
C SER A 69 -43.51 -24.67 20.01
N GLN A 70 -44.58 -24.93 19.24
CA GLN A 70 -45.21 -24.07 18.23
C GLN A 70 -44.68 -24.08 16.78
N LYS A 71 -45.34 -24.95 16.00
CA LYS A 71 -45.80 -24.69 14.63
C LYS A 71 -46.04 -23.18 14.37
N MET A 72 -45.24 -22.61 13.48
CA MET A 72 -45.78 -21.74 12.43
C MET A 72 -45.86 -22.58 11.16
N THR A 73 -47.09 -22.91 10.78
CA THR A 73 -47.41 -23.47 9.47
C THR A 73 -47.34 -22.34 8.44
N SER A 74 -46.67 -22.58 7.31
CA SER A 74 -46.60 -21.75 6.08
C SER A 74 -45.46 -20.72 5.98
N LEU A 75 -44.20 -21.15 5.74
CA LEU A 75 -43.14 -20.40 5.00
C LEU A 75 -41.78 -21.17 4.96
N GLN A 76 -41.70 -22.42 4.48
CA GLN A 76 -40.42 -23.17 4.45
C GLN A 76 -40.14 -23.77 3.06
N ASP A 77 -39.75 -22.90 2.13
CA ASP A 77 -38.70 -23.25 1.16
C ASP A 77 -37.38 -22.98 1.91
N PRO A 78 -36.42 -23.93 2.02
CA PRO A 78 -35.15 -23.63 2.68
C PRO A 78 -34.50 -22.45 1.94
N PRO A 79 -33.97 -21.42 2.64
CA PRO A 79 -33.22 -20.37 1.95
C PRO A 79 -32.15 -21.05 1.09
N PRO A 80 -31.99 -20.65 -0.18
CA PRO A 80 -31.07 -21.31 -1.08
C PRO A 80 -29.70 -21.37 -0.42
N PRO A 81 -28.99 -22.51 -0.50
CA PRO A 81 -27.75 -22.71 0.22
C PRO A 81 -26.76 -21.58 -0.10
N PRO A 82 -26.04 -21.05 0.90
CA PRO A 82 -25.22 -19.83 0.77
C PRO A 82 -24.12 -19.91 -0.31
N LEU A 83 -23.80 -21.11 -0.81
CA LEU A 83 -22.78 -21.35 -1.82
C LEU A 83 -23.03 -20.60 -3.14
N ALA A 84 -24.27 -20.52 -3.63
CA ALA A 84 -24.55 -19.85 -4.91
C ALA A 84 -24.46 -18.32 -4.79
N ALA A 85 -24.83 -17.77 -3.63
CA ALA A 85 -24.74 -16.34 -3.33
C ALA A 85 -23.28 -15.88 -3.16
N ASP A 86 -22.43 -16.71 -2.56
CA ASP A 86 -20.99 -16.42 -2.40
C ASP A 86 -20.20 -16.50 -3.73
N ILE A 87 -20.60 -17.39 -4.65
CA ILE A 87 -20.00 -17.46 -5.99
C ILE A 87 -20.36 -16.23 -6.81
N GLY A 88 -21.64 -15.86 -6.81
CA GLY A 88 -22.13 -14.66 -7.52
C GLY A 88 -21.50 -13.39 -6.96
N SER A 89 -21.36 -13.27 -5.64
CA SER A 89 -20.76 -12.11 -5.00
C SER A 89 -19.25 -12.03 -5.25
N SER A 90 -18.52 -13.15 -5.22
CA SER A 90 -17.08 -13.19 -5.53
C SER A 90 -16.79 -12.87 -7.00
N SER A 91 -17.63 -13.38 -7.92
CA SER A 91 -17.50 -13.08 -9.35
C SER A 91 -17.72 -11.60 -9.64
N LEU A 92 -18.74 -11.01 -9.02
CA LEU A 92 -19.03 -9.58 -9.12
C LEU A 92 -17.89 -8.73 -8.51
N GLN A 93 -17.35 -9.14 -7.35
CA GLN A 93 -16.20 -8.46 -6.73
C GLN A 93 -14.95 -8.53 -7.61
N CYS A 94 -14.71 -9.66 -8.27
CA CYS A 94 -13.61 -9.83 -9.21
C CYS A 94 -13.77 -8.88 -10.43
N GLN A 95 -14.95 -8.87 -11.06
CA GLN A 95 -15.24 -7.97 -12.18
C GLN A 95 -15.06 -6.50 -11.78
N LEU A 96 -15.62 -6.10 -10.63
CA LEU A 96 -15.53 -4.74 -10.14
C LEU A 96 -14.10 -4.34 -9.75
N ALA A 97 -13.29 -5.27 -9.24
CA ALA A 97 -11.88 -5.04 -8.98
C ALA A 97 -11.09 -4.84 -10.29
N VAL A 98 -11.37 -5.63 -11.34
CA VAL A 98 -10.75 -5.47 -12.67
C VAL A 98 -11.12 -4.13 -13.30
N GLU A 99 -12.39 -3.74 -13.28
CA GLU A 99 -12.82 -2.44 -13.82
C GLU A 99 -12.15 -1.28 -13.08
N ASN A 100 -12.11 -1.35 -11.75
CA ASN A 100 -11.42 -0.33 -10.94
C ASN A 100 -9.90 -0.29 -11.21
N LEU A 101 -9.28 -1.44 -11.48
CA LEU A 101 -7.89 -1.52 -11.90
C LEU A 101 -7.68 -0.83 -13.25
N CYS A 102 -8.52 -1.12 -14.24
CA CYS A 102 -8.48 -0.49 -15.56
C CYS A 102 -8.67 1.04 -15.48
N VAL A 103 -9.61 1.51 -14.66
CA VAL A 103 -9.82 2.94 -14.42
C VAL A 103 -8.59 3.58 -13.79
N ALA A 104 -8.02 2.96 -12.75
CA ALA A 104 -6.79 3.47 -12.11
C ALA A 104 -5.61 3.49 -13.09
N SER A 105 -5.45 2.47 -13.94
CA SER A 105 -4.44 2.47 -15.00
C SER A 105 -4.66 3.57 -16.03
N SER A 106 -5.91 3.85 -16.42
CA SER A 106 -6.22 4.95 -17.33
C SER A 106 -5.93 6.32 -16.71
N GLN A 107 -6.16 6.48 -15.41
CA GLN A 107 -5.81 7.69 -14.67
C GLN A 107 -4.29 7.89 -14.62
N LEU A 108 -3.53 6.82 -14.37
CA LEU A 108 -2.08 6.85 -14.40
C LEU A 108 -1.53 7.27 -15.77
N LEU A 109 -2.05 6.69 -16.86
CA LEU A 109 -1.67 7.07 -18.22
C LEU A 109 -2.01 8.53 -18.54
N SER A 110 -3.12 9.04 -18.01
CA SER A 110 -3.48 10.45 -18.12
C SER A 110 -2.48 11.35 -17.38
N LEU A 111 -2.07 10.99 -16.16
CA LEU A 111 -1.05 11.74 -15.41
C LEU A 111 0.30 11.78 -16.14
N ILE A 112 0.74 10.66 -16.72
CA ILE A 112 1.96 10.59 -17.54
C ILE A 112 1.84 11.51 -18.76
N ARG A 113 0.67 11.50 -19.42
CA ARG A 113 0.41 12.39 -20.56
C ARG A 113 0.50 13.86 -20.15
N THR A 114 -0.11 14.25 -19.03
CA THR A 114 -0.05 15.62 -18.51
C THR A 114 1.39 16.05 -18.23
N LEU A 115 2.20 15.21 -17.59
CA LEU A 115 3.60 15.52 -17.30
C LEU A 115 4.45 15.65 -18.58
N ARG A 116 4.18 14.81 -19.60
CA ARG A 116 4.85 14.95 -20.89
C ARG A 116 4.48 16.25 -21.60
N LEU A 117 3.21 16.64 -21.53
CA LEU A 117 2.73 17.90 -22.09
C LEU A 117 3.33 19.10 -21.35
N SER A 118 3.43 19.06 -20.02
CA SER A 118 4.00 20.17 -19.25
C SER A 118 5.47 20.40 -19.60
N ILE A 119 6.25 19.33 -19.79
CA ILE A 119 7.65 19.44 -20.25
C ILE A 119 7.73 20.03 -21.66
N LEU A 120 6.86 19.58 -22.58
CA LEU A 120 6.85 20.09 -23.96
C LEU A 120 6.40 21.56 -24.07
N MET A 121 5.63 22.05 -23.10
CA MET A 121 5.17 23.43 -23.03
C MET A 121 6.13 24.32 -22.25
N MET A 122 7.20 23.75 -21.67
CA MET A 122 8.16 24.51 -20.88
C MET A 122 9.18 25.17 -21.80
N ASP A 123 9.33 26.48 -21.67
CA ASP A 123 10.30 27.24 -22.45
C ASP A 123 11.73 26.90 -22.01
N GLU A 124 12.68 26.98 -22.95
CA GLU A 124 14.10 26.70 -22.70
C GLU A 124 14.69 27.57 -21.57
N GLU A 125 14.24 28.83 -21.47
CA GLU A 125 14.62 29.72 -20.37
C GLU A 125 14.09 29.26 -19.01
N THR A 126 12.89 28.66 -18.99
CA THR A 126 12.30 28.12 -17.75
C THR A 126 13.06 26.87 -17.30
N ILE A 127 13.44 26.00 -18.26
CA ILE A 127 14.28 24.82 -17.99
C ILE A 127 15.62 25.26 -17.39
N ALA A 128 16.32 26.19 -18.03
CA ALA A 128 17.62 26.66 -17.57
C ALA A 128 17.56 27.28 -16.15
N ALA A 129 16.52 28.07 -15.86
CA ALA A 129 16.33 28.66 -14.55
C ALA A 129 16.04 27.60 -13.46
N GLU A 130 15.26 26.57 -13.77
CA GLU A 130 14.95 25.50 -12.83
C GLU A 130 16.17 24.60 -12.57
N GLU A 131 16.97 24.31 -13.60
CA GLU A 131 18.24 23.59 -13.47
C GLU A 131 19.24 24.36 -12.60
N GLU A 132 19.41 25.67 -12.82
CA GLU A 132 20.27 26.51 -12.00
C GLU A 132 19.82 26.51 -10.52
N TRP A 133 18.50 26.61 -10.29
CA TRP A 133 17.95 26.55 -8.94
C TRP A 133 18.23 25.21 -8.25
N GLN A 134 18.06 24.08 -8.95
CA GLN A 134 18.37 22.75 -8.42
C GLN A 134 19.86 22.59 -8.09
N VAL A 135 20.75 23.12 -8.93
CA VAL A 135 22.20 23.12 -8.67
C VAL A 135 22.52 23.89 -7.39
N LEU A 136 21.91 25.06 -7.20
CA LEU A 136 22.08 25.86 -5.99
C LEU A 136 21.56 25.14 -4.73
N GLU A 137 20.42 24.46 -4.80
CA GLU A 137 19.86 23.68 -3.69
C GLU A 137 20.80 22.54 -3.28
N VAL A 138 21.31 21.76 -4.24
CA VAL A 138 22.27 20.68 -3.98
C VAL A 138 23.57 21.24 -3.41
N GLN A 139 24.08 22.34 -3.97
CA GLN A 139 25.29 22.99 -3.48
C GLN A 139 25.14 23.50 -2.04
N LYS A 140 23.95 23.98 -1.67
CA LYS A 140 23.64 24.39 -0.30
C LYS A 140 23.70 23.20 0.67
N ILE A 141 23.13 22.05 0.28
CA ILE A 141 23.19 20.82 1.08
C ILE A 141 24.65 20.35 1.22
N THR A 142 25.42 20.35 0.13
CA THR A 142 26.84 19.98 0.14
C THR A 142 27.65 20.90 1.04
N ASN A 143 27.46 22.21 0.95
CA ASN A 143 28.14 23.18 1.82
C ASN A 143 27.78 22.98 3.29
N HIS A 144 26.51 22.65 3.58
CA HIS A 144 26.09 22.36 4.95
C HIS A 144 26.80 21.11 5.49
N ALA A 145 26.80 20.02 4.72
CA ALA A 145 27.51 18.78 5.08
C ALA A 145 29.03 19.00 5.23
N GLN A 146 29.63 19.81 4.34
CA GLN A 146 31.04 20.16 4.42
C GLN A 146 31.36 20.96 5.69
N ASN A 147 30.49 21.91 6.05
CA ASN A 147 30.66 22.69 7.28
C ASN A 147 30.51 21.82 8.53
N GLU A 148 29.59 20.86 8.54
CA GLU A 148 29.46 19.90 9.63
C GLU A 148 30.69 18.99 9.74
N ALA A 149 31.22 18.51 8.61
CA ALA A 149 32.45 17.72 8.58
C ALA A 149 33.66 18.50 9.11
N ASN A 150 33.82 19.76 8.68
CA ASN A 150 34.88 20.64 9.16
C ASN A 150 34.76 20.91 10.66
N LYS A 151 33.54 21.11 11.17
CA LYS A 151 33.30 21.32 12.60
C LYS A 151 33.68 20.08 13.41
N LEU A 152 33.28 18.89 12.95
CA LEU A 152 33.68 17.64 13.57
C LEU A 152 35.20 17.49 13.57
N GLU A 153 35.88 17.75 12.44
CA GLU A 153 37.34 17.68 12.37
C GLU A 153 38.02 18.62 13.38
N GLN A 154 37.48 19.81 13.58
CA GLN A 154 37.97 20.76 14.57
C GLN A 154 37.76 20.25 16.01
N GLU A 155 36.59 19.71 16.32
CA GLU A 155 36.32 19.06 17.62
C GLU A 155 37.28 17.87 17.86
N TRP A 156 37.57 17.06 16.83
CA TRP A 156 38.54 15.96 16.91
C TRP A 156 39.98 16.45 17.11
N MET A 157 40.37 17.57 16.48
CA MET A 157 41.68 18.19 16.71
C MET A 157 41.80 18.75 18.12
N GLU A 158 40.74 19.38 18.65
CA GLU A 158 40.72 19.92 20.01
C GLU A 158 40.80 18.81 21.06
N LEU A 159 40.06 17.71 20.90
CA LEU A 159 40.15 16.54 21.79
C LEU A 159 41.55 15.92 21.75
N ARG A 160 42.15 15.80 20.55
CA ARG A 160 43.53 15.32 20.41
C ARG A 160 44.52 16.24 21.13
N ASN A 161 44.38 17.55 20.99
CA ASN A 161 45.27 18.52 21.63
C ASN A 161 45.09 18.54 23.15
N GLN A 162 43.88 18.32 23.66
CA GLN A 162 43.62 18.15 25.09
C GLN A 162 44.28 16.88 25.63
N GLU A 163 44.22 15.77 24.90
CA GLU A 163 44.89 14.52 25.27
C GLU A 163 46.42 14.72 25.35
N PHE A 164 47.02 15.42 24.41
CA PHE A 164 48.45 15.77 24.47
C PHE A 164 48.79 16.69 25.66
N ALA A 165 47.95 17.68 25.97
CA ALA A 165 48.18 18.58 27.09
C ALA A 165 48.13 17.87 28.47
N VAL A 166 47.24 16.89 28.63
CA VAL A 166 47.17 16.07 29.87
C VAL A 166 48.43 15.22 30.05
N VAL A 167 48.97 14.65 28.97
CA VAL A 167 50.19 13.83 29.02
C VAL A 167 51.43 14.67 29.39
N ASP A 168 51.49 15.93 28.96
CA ASP A 168 52.59 16.84 29.31
C ASP A 168 52.53 17.31 30.77
N ASP A 169 51.33 17.54 31.33
CA ASP A 169 51.16 17.91 32.75
C ASP A 169 51.51 16.75 33.71
N ASP A 170 51.20 15.50 33.34
CA ASP A 170 51.57 14.31 34.12
C ASP A 170 53.10 14.04 34.13
N ASN A 171 53.81 14.44 33.07
CA ASN A 171 55.27 14.36 33.01
C ASN A 171 55.96 15.49 33.81
N ASN A 172 55.33 16.66 33.93
CA ASN A 172 55.90 17.81 34.64
C ASN A 172 55.70 17.75 36.17
N ASN A 173 54.69 17.01 36.65
CA ASN A 173 54.46 16.77 38.08
C ASN A 173 55.30 15.61 38.69
N ASN A 174 56.03 14.86 37.86
CA ASN A 174 56.84 13.71 38.29
C ASN A 174 58.37 14.00 38.30
N ASN A 175 58.78 15.26 38.20
CA ASN A 175 60.16 15.73 38.33
C ASN A 175 60.29 16.73 39.51
#